data_AF-A0A0M2JV83-F1
#
_entry.id   AF-A0A0M2JV83-F1
#
_cell.length_a   1.000
_cell.length_b   1.000
_cell.length_c   1.000
_cell.angle_alpha   90.00
_cell.angle_beta   90.00
_cell.angle_gamma   90.00
#
_symmetry.space_group_name_H-M   'P 1'
#
loop_
_entity.id
_entity.type
_entity.pdbx_description
1 polymer ?
#
loop_
_entity_poly.entity_id
_entity_poly.type
_entity_poly.pdbx_seq_one_letter_code
_entity_poly.pdbx_strand_id
1 'polypeptide(L)'
;MALDIFDRAPAVSAPPQLVSCASTPSSELAAELEYAAEWLGVRSEEILLAALGRAFGRTRGDGAVAVTVRSAAVAPAHPVTLLCAAGWPMGPSEMLQGAHNALLPDANHLHSPADVTLAVDTTAGAPESPLQVHVRHTADGLTVDWTYDAARLDSYSVEEMAEQFGLALIEITSDAGAPL
;
A
#
# COMPACT_ATOMS: atom_id res chain seq x y z
N MET A 1 -8.46 -6.24 -14.64
CA MET A 1 -8.46 -4.94 -15.33
C MET A 1 -7.39 -4.09 -14.66
N ALA A 2 -6.58 -3.33 -15.39
CA ALA A 2 -5.66 -2.38 -14.76
C ALA A 2 -6.48 -1.25 -14.11
N LEU A 3 -6.15 -0.90 -12.88
CA LEU A 3 -6.78 0.19 -12.14
C LEU A 3 -5.99 1.48 -12.38
N ASP A 4 -6.66 2.55 -12.80
CA ASP A 4 -6.06 3.88 -12.83
C ASP A 4 -6.26 4.56 -11.47
N ILE A 5 -5.16 4.75 -10.76
CA ILE A 5 -5.15 5.38 -9.44
C ILE A 5 -4.78 6.87 -9.50
N PHE A 6 -4.64 7.46 -10.69
CA PHE A 6 -4.28 8.88 -10.86
C PHE A 6 -5.46 9.70 -11.35
N ASP A 7 -5.49 10.97 -10.93
CA ASP A 7 -6.56 11.89 -11.34
C ASP A 7 -6.28 12.46 -12.73
N ARG A 8 -5.00 12.49 -13.11
CA ARG A 8 -4.50 13.06 -14.37
C ARG A 8 -3.45 12.16 -14.99
N ALA A 9 -3.51 12.07 -16.33
CA ALA A 9 -2.49 11.39 -17.12
C ALA A 9 -1.12 12.10 -16.98
N PRO A 10 0.00 11.36 -17.11
CA PRO A 10 1.33 11.94 -17.02
C PRO A 10 1.55 12.97 -18.13
N ALA A 11 2.10 14.14 -17.78
CA ALA A 11 2.52 15.14 -18.76
C ALA A 11 3.79 14.67 -19.49
N VAL A 12 3.85 14.88 -20.80
CA VAL A 12 4.91 14.35 -21.69
C VAL A 12 6.32 14.83 -21.33
N SER A 13 6.49 15.96 -20.63
CA SER A 13 7.83 16.51 -20.29
C SER A 13 7.84 17.44 -19.07
N ALA A 14 6.90 17.30 -18.13
CA ALA A 14 6.96 18.08 -16.88
C ALA A 14 7.79 17.33 -15.82
N PRO A 15 8.66 18.02 -15.06
CA PRO A 15 9.28 17.40 -13.89
C PRO A 15 8.19 17.06 -12.85
N PRO A 16 8.35 15.97 -12.07
CA PRO A 16 7.40 15.62 -11.04
C PRO A 16 7.33 16.70 -9.96
N GLN A 17 6.12 17.01 -9.51
CA GLN A 17 5.86 18.00 -8.47
C GLN A 17 5.56 17.28 -7.16
N LEU A 18 6.62 16.86 -6.47
CA LEU A 18 6.46 16.00 -5.30
C LEU A 18 5.98 16.78 -4.08
N VAL A 19 4.89 16.29 -3.50
CA VAL A 19 4.28 16.77 -2.26
C VAL A 19 4.19 15.60 -1.29
N SER A 20 4.43 15.87 0.00
CA SER A 20 4.33 14.87 1.05
C SER A 20 3.30 15.28 2.10
N CYS A 21 2.49 14.32 2.54
CA CYS A 21 1.63 14.44 3.71
C CYS A 21 1.82 13.24 4.63
N ALA A 22 1.91 13.48 5.93
CA ALA A 22 2.14 12.45 6.93
C ALA A 22 0.89 12.26 7.80
N SER A 23 0.58 11.02 8.15
CA SER A 23 -0.38 10.74 9.21
C SER A 23 0.18 11.17 10.56
N THR A 24 -0.72 11.46 11.52
CA THR A 24 -0.29 11.52 12.93
C THR A 24 0.17 10.12 13.35
N PRO A 25 1.26 9.96 14.12
CA PRO A 25 1.67 8.66 14.64
C PRO A 25 0.55 8.00 15.45
N SER A 26 0.32 6.71 15.23
CA SER A 26 -0.69 5.93 15.95
C SER A 26 -0.06 4.70 16.61
N SER A 27 -0.05 4.70 17.95
CA SER A 27 0.41 3.56 18.74
C SER A 27 -0.59 2.40 18.72
N GLU A 28 -1.88 2.69 18.65
CA GLU A 28 -2.95 1.69 18.51
C GLU A 28 -2.79 0.93 17.20
N LEU A 29 -2.62 1.63 16.09
CA LEU A 29 -2.45 1.01 14.77
C LEU A 29 -1.15 0.19 14.67
N ALA A 30 -0.09 0.61 15.37
CA ALA A 30 1.14 -0.15 15.47
C ALA A 30 0.93 -1.48 16.20
N ALA A 31 0.25 -1.44 17.36
CA ALA A 31 -0.04 -2.63 18.16
C ALA A 31 -0.96 -3.60 17.43
N GLU A 32 -1.99 -3.09 16.74
CA GLU A 32 -2.90 -3.90 15.91
C GLU A 32 -2.15 -4.61 14.78
N LEU A 33 -1.26 -3.90 14.07
CA LEU A 33 -0.46 -4.48 13.00
C LEU A 33 0.50 -5.56 13.51
N GLU A 34 1.21 -5.30 14.63
CA GLU A 34 2.13 -6.26 15.23
C GLU A 34 1.40 -7.51 15.72
N TYR A 35 0.30 -7.32 16.45
CA TYR A 35 -0.51 -8.42 16.98
C TYR A 35 -1.12 -9.27 15.85
N ALA A 36 -1.69 -8.64 14.82
CA ALA A 36 -2.26 -9.35 13.70
C ALA A 36 -1.19 -10.11 12.90
N ALA A 37 -0.02 -9.52 12.67
CA ALA A 37 1.09 -10.20 11.99
C ALA A 37 1.52 -11.46 12.76
N GLU A 38 1.66 -11.36 14.09
CA GLU A 38 1.97 -12.51 14.96
C GLU A 38 0.86 -13.57 14.92
N TRP A 39 -0.38 -13.17 15.13
CA TRP A 39 -1.52 -14.08 15.25
C TRP A 39 -1.84 -14.82 13.95
N LEU A 40 -1.77 -14.12 12.82
CA LEU A 40 -2.02 -14.67 11.49
C LEU A 40 -0.82 -15.44 10.93
N GLY A 41 0.37 -15.26 11.51
CA GLY A 41 1.61 -15.88 11.03
C GLY A 41 2.07 -15.32 9.68
N VAL A 42 1.79 -14.05 9.40
CA VAL A 42 2.11 -13.35 8.15
C VAL A 42 3.08 -12.20 8.39
N ARG A 43 3.70 -11.69 7.33
CA ARG A 43 4.52 -10.48 7.43
C ARG A 43 3.65 -9.22 7.48
N SER A 44 4.11 -8.17 8.15
CA SER A 44 3.41 -6.87 8.17
C SER A 44 3.22 -6.30 6.77
N GLU A 45 4.14 -6.55 5.84
CA GLU A 45 4.02 -6.13 4.44
C GLU A 45 2.79 -6.73 3.76
N GLU A 46 2.39 -7.96 4.10
CA GLU A 46 1.20 -8.60 3.54
C GLU A 46 -0.07 -7.88 4.01
N ILE A 47 -0.15 -7.56 5.29
CA ILE A 47 -1.27 -6.81 5.89
C ILE A 47 -1.35 -5.40 5.30
N LEU A 48 -0.21 -4.69 5.24
CA LEU A 48 -0.12 -3.34 4.68
C LEU A 48 -0.49 -3.31 3.20
N LEU A 49 -0.07 -4.32 2.43
CA LEU A 49 -0.39 -4.44 1.02
C LEU A 49 -1.89 -4.73 0.81
N ALA A 50 -2.49 -5.61 1.63
CA ALA A 50 -3.93 -5.87 1.62
C ALA A 50 -4.75 -4.61 1.95
N ALA A 51 -4.35 -3.86 2.98
CA ALA A 51 -4.96 -2.59 3.36
C ALA A 51 -4.86 -1.55 2.23
N LEU A 52 -3.71 -1.46 1.56
CA LEU A 52 -3.50 -0.58 0.41
C LEU A 52 -4.42 -0.97 -0.77
N GLY A 53 -4.54 -2.26 -1.06
CA GLY A 53 -5.43 -2.75 -2.12
C GLY A 53 -6.89 -2.42 -1.84
N ARG A 54 -7.30 -2.52 -0.58
CA ARG A 54 -8.65 -2.18 -0.12
C ARG A 54 -8.89 -0.67 -0.21
N ALA A 55 -7.92 0.15 0.20
CA ALA A 55 -8.02 1.61 0.13
C ALA A 55 -8.16 2.12 -1.31
N PHE A 56 -7.34 1.60 -2.24
CA PHE A 56 -7.48 1.90 -3.66
C PHE A 56 -8.80 1.38 -4.22
N GLY A 57 -9.22 0.18 -3.82
CA GLY A 57 -10.53 -0.35 -4.18
C GLY A 57 -11.67 0.60 -3.82
N ARG A 58 -11.68 1.12 -2.58
CA ARG A 58 -12.73 2.01 -2.10
C ARG A 58 -12.74 3.38 -2.77
N THR A 59 -11.57 3.91 -3.10
CA THR A 59 -11.42 5.26 -3.65
C THR A 59 -11.44 5.30 -5.18
N ARG A 60 -11.01 4.24 -5.85
CA ARG A 60 -10.83 4.18 -7.32
C ARG A 60 -11.62 3.07 -8.01
N GLY A 61 -12.17 2.14 -7.24
CA GLY A 61 -12.87 0.98 -7.74
C GLY A 61 -11.97 -0.25 -7.89
N ASP A 62 -12.56 -1.31 -8.40
CA ASP A 62 -11.91 -2.61 -8.45
C ASP A 62 -10.94 -2.74 -9.63
N GLY A 63 -9.83 -3.43 -9.43
CA GLY A 63 -8.84 -3.67 -10.48
C GLY A 63 -7.51 -4.17 -9.94
N ALA A 64 -6.43 -3.86 -10.66
CA ALA A 64 -5.08 -4.21 -10.23
C ALA A 64 -4.10 -3.08 -10.53
N VAL A 65 -3.18 -2.82 -9.61
CA VAL A 65 -2.14 -1.79 -9.73
C VAL A 65 -0.75 -2.40 -9.54
N ALA A 66 0.24 -1.89 -10.27
CA ALA A 66 1.63 -2.29 -10.10
C ALA A 66 2.22 -1.59 -8.87
N VAL A 67 2.72 -2.37 -7.91
CA VAL A 67 3.32 -1.88 -6.67
C VAL A 67 4.73 -2.45 -6.53
N THR A 68 5.70 -1.62 -6.19
CA THR A 68 7.01 -2.10 -5.72
C THR A 68 7.00 -2.12 -4.19
N VAL A 69 7.22 -3.29 -3.59
CA VAL A 69 7.34 -3.43 -2.13
C VAL A 69 8.81 -3.40 -1.73
N ARG A 70 9.13 -2.60 -0.71
CA ARG A 70 10.49 -2.46 -0.18
C ARG A 70 10.47 -2.59 1.33
N SER A 71 11.19 -3.57 1.86
CA SER A 71 11.46 -3.67 3.29
C SER A 71 12.72 -4.50 3.53
N ALA A 72 13.16 -4.58 4.79
CA ALA A 72 14.25 -5.48 5.17
C ALA A 72 13.87 -6.97 4.96
N ALA A 73 12.59 -7.32 5.15
CA ALA A 73 12.09 -8.68 4.98
C ALA A 73 11.88 -9.07 3.50
N VAL A 74 11.73 -8.08 2.63
CA VAL A 74 11.41 -8.26 1.19
C VAL A 74 12.52 -7.63 0.33
N ALA A 75 13.77 -8.06 0.55
CA ALA A 75 14.93 -7.60 -0.22
C ALA A 75 15.40 -8.66 -1.24
N PRO A 76 15.69 -8.30 -2.51
CA PRO A 76 15.62 -6.95 -3.11
C PRO A 76 14.18 -6.46 -3.32
N ALA A 77 14.01 -5.18 -3.68
CA ALA A 77 12.70 -4.58 -3.97
C ALA A 77 11.86 -5.51 -4.87
N HIS A 78 10.62 -5.76 -4.45
CA HIS A 78 9.79 -6.82 -5.01
C HIS A 78 8.59 -6.22 -5.74
N PRO A 79 8.59 -6.21 -7.09
CA PRO A 79 7.44 -5.74 -7.86
C PRO A 79 6.31 -6.75 -7.78
N VAL A 80 5.10 -6.28 -7.51
CA VAL A 80 3.89 -7.09 -7.41
C VAL A 80 2.74 -6.47 -8.20
N THR A 81 1.80 -7.32 -8.59
CA THR A 81 0.49 -6.88 -9.04
C THR A 81 -0.48 -6.95 -7.88
N LEU A 82 -0.86 -5.80 -7.33
CA LEU A 82 -1.79 -5.69 -6.22
C LEU A 82 -3.22 -5.71 -6.73
N LEU A 83 -4.02 -6.67 -6.26
CA LEU A 83 -5.47 -6.65 -6.45
C LEU A 83 -6.11 -5.59 -5.55
N CYS A 84 -6.96 -4.76 -6.14
CA CYS A 84 -7.70 -3.71 -5.46
C CYS A 84 -9.19 -4.02 -5.53
N ALA A 85 -9.88 -3.97 -4.39
CA ALA A 85 -11.31 -4.22 -4.32
C ALA A 85 -11.97 -3.43 -3.19
N ALA A 86 -13.07 -2.74 -3.49
CA ALA A 86 -13.78 -1.88 -2.54
C ALA A 86 -14.47 -2.68 -1.42
N GLY A 87 -14.91 -3.89 -1.73
CA GLY A 87 -15.85 -4.65 -0.93
C GLY A 87 -16.14 -6.03 -1.51
N TRP A 88 -17.39 -6.45 -1.33
CA TRP A 88 -17.90 -7.71 -1.83
C TRP A 88 -17.62 -7.92 -3.34
N PRO A 89 -17.17 -9.11 -3.77
CA PRO A 89 -17.04 -10.35 -3.00
C PRO A 89 -15.72 -10.50 -2.23
N MET A 90 -14.80 -9.53 -2.29
CA MET A 90 -13.50 -9.60 -1.63
C MET A 90 -13.61 -9.14 -0.17
N GLY A 91 -13.61 -10.09 0.76
CA GLY A 91 -13.54 -9.84 2.19
C GLY A 91 -12.08 -9.62 2.67
N PRO A 92 -11.90 -9.34 3.96
CA PRO A 92 -10.58 -9.11 4.56
C PRO A 92 -9.60 -10.26 4.36
N SER A 93 -10.06 -11.49 4.56
CA SER A 93 -9.27 -12.71 4.33
C SER A 93 -8.87 -12.87 2.87
N GLU A 94 -9.76 -12.61 1.92
CA GLU A 94 -9.44 -12.70 0.49
C GLU A 94 -8.45 -11.62 0.06
N MET A 95 -8.55 -10.41 0.62
CA MET A 95 -7.57 -9.34 0.39
C MET A 95 -6.18 -9.74 0.92
N LEU A 96 -6.11 -10.30 2.13
CA LEU A 96 -4.87 -10.78 2.72
C LEU A 96 -4.26 -11.96 1.94
N GLN A 97 -5.07 -12.93 1.53
CA GLN A 97 -4.62 -14.03 0.66
C GLN A 97 -4.03 -13.50 -0.65
N GLY A 98 -4.67 -12.50 -1.26
CA GLY A 98 -4.17 -11.87 -2.47
C GLY A 98 -2.78 -11.25 -2.26
N ALA A 99 -2.59 -10.53 -1.16
CA ALA A 99 -1.31 -9.94 -0.79
C ALA A 99 -0.24 -11.00 -0.48
N HIS A 100 -0.61 -12.07 0.23
CA HIS A 100 0.25 -13.23 0.51
C HIS A 100 0.80 -13.83 -0.79
N ASN A 101 -0.10 -14.16 -1.72
CA ASN A 101 0.25 -14.74 -3.01
C ASN A 101 1.12 -13.80 -3.85
N ALA A 102 0.85 -12.49 -3.79
CA ALA A 102 1.58 -11.48 -4.54
C ALA A 102 3.05 -11.34 -4.10
N LEU A 103 3.36 -11.65 -2.84
CA LEU A 103 4.71 -11.57 -2.29
C LEU A 103 5.48 -12.91 -2.34
N LEU A 104 4.93 -13.95 -3.00
CA LEU A 104 5.64 -15.21 -3.19
C LEU A 104 6.81 -15.05 -4.20
N PRO A 105 7.98 -15.67 -3.96
CA PRO A 105 9.19 -15.44 -4.77
C PRO A 105 9.07 -15.74 -6.28
N ASP A 106 8.18 -16.65 -6.67
CA ASP A 106 7.99 -17.09 -8.05
C ASP A 106 6.79 -16.43 -8.75
N ALA A 107 6.21 -15.39 -8.15
CA ALA A 107 5.20 -14.57 -8.81
C ALA A 107 5.87 -13.82 -9.97
N ASN A 108 5.68 -14.34 -11.19
CA ASN A 108 6.40 -13.93 -12.39
C ASN A 108 6.00 -12.50 -12.81
N HIS A 109 6.66 -11.49 -12.24
CA HIS A 109 6.34 -10.08 -12.46
C HIS A 109 7.37 -9.43 -13.39
N LEU A 110 6.91 -8.93 -14.54
CA LEU A 110 7.75 -8.06 -15.38
C LEU A 110 8.06 -6.75 -14.64
N HIS A 111 9.32 -6.31 -14.75
CA HIS A 111 9.83 -5.04 -14.22
C HIS A 111 9.30 -3.83 -15.04
N SER A 112 7.98 -3.67 -15.12
CA SER A 112 7.40 -2.38 -15.52
C SER A 112 7.61 -1.40 -14.35
N PRO A 113 7.93 -0.11 -14.60
CA PRO A 113 7.95 0.87 -13.52
C PRO A 113 6.61 0.84 -12.80
N ALA A 114 6.65 0.60 -11.49
CA ALA A 114 5.46 0.55 -10.67
C ALA A 114 4.86 1.95 -10.53
N ASP A 115 3.55 2.03 -10.59
CA ASP A 115 2.82 3.27 -10.32
C ASP A 115 2.88 3.65 -8.84
N VAL A 116 3.08 2.66 -7.97
CA VAL A 116 3.14 2.82 -6.52
C VAL A 116 4.37 2.16 -5.94
N THR A 117 4.96 2.77 -4.91
CA THR A 117 5.90 2.09 -4.02
C THR A 117 5.34 2.03 -2.61
N LEU A 118 5.32 0.83 -2.02
CA LEU A 118 5.09 0.63 -0.59
C LEU A 118 6.43 0.32 0.06
N ALA A 119 6.89 1.20 0.94
CA ALA A 119 8.14 1.04 1.66
C ALA A 119 7.87 0.92 3.16
N VAL A 120 8.48 -0.07 3.80
CA VAL A 120 8.27 -0.40 5.22
C VAL A 120 9.60 -0.37 5.95
N ASP A 121 9.74 0.53 6.91
CA ASP A 121 10.94 0.74 7.74
C ASP A 121 12.25 0.91 6.93
N THR A 122 12.15 1.36 5.69
CA THR A 122 13.31 1.70 4.86
C THR A 122 13.65 3.17 4.98
N THR A 123 14.90 3.51 4.69
CA THR A 123 15.26 4.92 4.48
C THR A 123 14.53 5.47 3.26
N ALA A 124 14.12 6.74 3.34
CA ALA A 124 13.62 7.49 2.20
C ALA A 124 14.70 7.56 1.11
N GLY A 125 14.43 6.90 -0.01
CA GLY A 125 15.25 6.98 -1.21
C GLY A 125 14.83 8.15 -2.09
N ALA A 126 15.48 8.27 -3.25
CA ALA A 126 14.93 9.12 -4.30
C ALA A 126 13.53 8.60 -4.69
N PRO A 127 12.59 9.48 -5.04
CA PRO A 127 11.26 9.09 -5.47
C PRO A 127 11.31 8.22 -6.74
N GLU A 128 10.86 6.97 -6.65
CA GLU A 128 10.95 5.98 -7.74
C GLU A 128 9.63 5.77 -8.49
N SER A 129 8.53 6.20 -7.87
CA SER A 129 7.18 6.09 -8.42
C SER A 129 6.39 7.38 -8.17
N PRO A 130 5.35 7.64 -8.98
CA PRO A 130 4.49 8.81 -8.84
C PRO A 130 3.72 8.85 -7.51
N LEU A 131 3.50 7.71 -6.86
CA LEU A 131 2.89 7.60 -5.55
C LEU A 131 3.72 6.68 -4.64
N GLN A 132 4.15 7.18 -3.49
CA GLN A 132 4.93 6.45 -2.51
C GLN A 132 4.23 6.48 -1.16
N VAL A 133 4.09 5.30 -0.56
CA VAL A 133 3.54 5.09 0.77
C VAL A 133 4.66 4.56 1.63
N HIS A 134 5.09 5.35 2.62
CA HIS A 134 6.19 5.03 3.51
C HIS A 134 5.65 4.76 4.92
N VAL A 135 5.67 3.50 5.32
CA VAL A 135 5.23 3.04 6.63
C VAL A 135 6.46 2.94 7.54
N ARG A 136 6.44 3.64 8.67
CA ARG A 136 7.56 3.70 9.62
C ARG A 136 7.08 3.41 11.03
N HIS A 137 7.72 2.45 11.68
CA HIS A 137 7.65 2.29 13.13
C HIS A 137 8.54 3.34 13.80
N THR A 138 7.92 4.16 14.63
CA THR A 138 8.60 5.19 15.42
C THR A 138 8.36 4.94 16.91
N ALA A 139 9.08 5.67 17.77
CA ALA A 139 8.85 5.58 19.22
C ALA A 139 7.41 5.98 19.63
N ASP A 140 6.74 6.81 18.82
CA ASP A 140 5.39 7.33 19.08
C ASP A 140 4.30 6.48 18.39
N GLY A 141 4.68 5.39 17.70
CA GLY A 141 3.77 4.49 16.98
C GLY A 141 4.03 4.44 15.46
N LEU A 142 3.03 3.97 14.72
CA LEU A 142 3.08 3.81 13.27
C LEU A 142 2.82 5.18 12.60
N THR A 143 3.75 5.62 11.75
CA THR A 143 3.56 6.77 10.85
C THR A 143 3.44 6.27 9.42
N VAL A 144 2.50 6.85 8.66
CA VAL A 144 2.35 6.58 7.22
C VAL A 144 2.51 7.90 6.47
N ASP A 145 3.61 8.01 5.72
CA ASP A 145 3.92 9.16 4.87
C ASP A 145 3.50 8.87 3.43
N TRP A 146 2.74 9.76 2.84
CA TRP A 146 2.33 9.70 1.44
C TRP A 146 3.09 10.77 0.68
N THR A 147 3.91 10.37 -0.30
CA THR A 147 4.59 11.29 -1.21
C THR A 147 4.10 11.05 -2.62
N TYR A 148 3.62 12.09 -3.29
CA TYR A 148 2.96 11.95 -4.58
C TYR A 148 3.32 13.08 -5.54
N ASP A 149 3.24 12.80 -6.84
CA ASP A 149 3.33 13.80 -7.89
C ASP A 149 2.01 14.59 -8.00
N ALA A 150 2.01 15.83 -7.54
CA ALA A 150 0.85 16.73 -7.57
C ALA A 150 0.39 17.08 -8.99
N ALA A 151 1.22 16.85 -10.01
CA ALA A 151 0.78 16.94 -11.40
C ALA A 151 -0.22 15.83 -11.76
N ARG A 152 -0.17 14.68 -11.07
CA ARG A 152 -0.98 13.48 -11.35
C ARG A 152 -2.08 13.21 -10.33
N LEU A 153 -1.89 13.66 -9.08
CA LEU A 153 -2.83 13.46 -7.97
C LEU A 153 -3.15 14.79 -7.28
N ASP A 154 -4.43 15.01 -7.00
CA ASP A 154 -4.88 16.11 -6.15
C ASP A 154 -4.67 15.75 -4.66
N SER A 155 -4.48 16.76 -3.79
CA SER A 155 -4.27 16.50 -2.37
C SER A 155 -5.47 15.81 -1.72
N TYR A 156 -6.69 16.22 -2.09
CA TYR A 156 -7.92 15.61 -1.60
C TYR A 156 -8.01 14.11 -1.91
N SER A 157 -7.58 13.72 -3.11
CA SER A 157 -7.49 12.33 -3.55
C SER A 157 -6.57 11.49 -2.66
N VAL A 158 -5.41 12.04 -2.29
CA VAL A 158 -4.42 11.36 -1.46
C VAL A 158 -4.85 11.34 0.01
N GLU A 159 -5.48 12.42 0.50
CA GLU A 159 -6.11 12.48 1.82
C GLU A 159 -7.17 11.38 1.96
N GLU A 160 -8.07 11.24 0.98
CA GLU A 160 -9.08 10.19 0.97
C GLU A 160 -8.45 8.78 0.95
N MET A 161 -7.41 8.56 0.14
CA MET A 161 -6.66 7.30 0.13
C MET A 161 -6.02 6.99 1.49
N ALA A 162 -5.42 8.00 2.14
CA ALA A 162 -4.78 7.86 3.43
C ALA A 162 -5.79 7.53 4.55
N GLU A 163 -6.94 8.19 4.55
CA GLU A 163 -8.05 7.88 5.45
C GLU A 163 -8.56 6.44 5.23
N GLN A 164 -8.81 6.07 3.97
CA GLN A 164 -9.26 4.71 3.63
C GLN A 164 -8.22 3.64 3.95
N PHE A 165 -6.93 3.96 3.87
CA PHE A 165 -5.84 3.06 4.26
C PHE A 165 -5.88 2.74 5.75
N GLY A 166 -6.04 3.75 6.61
CA GLY A 166 -6.18 3.52 8.06
C GLY A 166 -7.40 2.66 8.40
N LEU A 167 -8.55 2.95 7.79
CA LEU A 167 -9.78 2.17 7.98
C LEU A 167 -9.64 0.73 7.45
N ALA A 168 -9.00 0.57 6.30
CA ALA A 168 -8.73 -0.75 5.73
C ALA A 168 -7.75 -1.55 6.61
N LEU A 169 -6.73 -0.91 7.18
CA LEU A 169 -5.78 -1.59 8.03
C LEU A 169 -6.48 -2.16 9.28
N ILE A 170 -7.33 -1.37 9.94
CA ILE A 170 -8.15 -1.82 11.08
C ILE A 170 -9.07 -3.00 10.68
N GLU A 171 -9.73 -2.91 9.53
CA GLU A 171 -10.59 -3.99 9.01
C GLU A 171 -9.78 -5.28 8.79
N ILE A 172 -8.62 -5.20 8.12
CA ILE A 172 -7.80 -6.38 7.84
C ILE A 172 -7.26 -6.99 9.14
N THR A 173 -6.76 -6.20 10.09
CA THR A 173 -6.20 -6.72 11.35
C THR A 173 -7.28 -7.32 12.25
N SER A 174 -8.52 -6.85 12.16
CA SER A 174 -9.64 -7.33 13.00
C SER A 174 -10.31 -8.59 12.45
N ASP A 175 -10.54 -8.64 11.13
CA ASP A 175 -11.49 -9.59 10.52
C ASP A 175 -10.84 -10.63 9.58
N ALA A 176 -9.56 -10.49 9.22
CA ALA A 176 -8.90 -11.46 8.35
C ALA A 176 -8.60 -12.78 9.09
N GLY A 177 -8.72 -13.89 8.34
CA GLY A 177 -8.16 -15.18 8.73
C GLY A 177 -6.78 -15.39 8.12
N ALA A 178 -6.01 -16.34 8.68
CA ALA A 178 -4.70 -16.70 8.15
C ALA A 178 -4.81 -17.17 6.68
N PRO A 179 -3.88 -16.76 5.80
CA PRO A 179 -3.81 -17.26 4.43
C PRO A 179 -3.66 -18.79 4.38
N LEU A 180 -4.24 -19.38 3.33
CA LEU A 180 -4.17 -20.79 2.95
C LEU A 180 -2.99 -21.08 2.04
#